data_AF-A0A9W8PUB3-F1
#
_entry.id   AF-A0A9W8PUB3-F1
#
_cell.length_a   1.000
_cell.length_b   1.000
_cell.length_c   1.000
_cell.angle_alpha   90.00
_cell.angle_beta   90.00
_cell.angle_gamma   90.00
#
_symmetry.space_group_name_H-M   'P 1'
#
loop_
_entity.id
_entity.type
_entity.pdbx_description
1 polymer ?
#
loop_
_entity_poly.entity_id
_entity_poly.type
_entity_poly.pdbx_seq_one_letter_code
_entity_poly.pdbx_strand_id
1 'polypeptide(L)'
;MADSSTEPQAPVAVFKKRGAKGKANIRKRPATPPPADSDDSDYSSSEDESGQRVKRRKKTATVTASSKDLASSKKDFSATIYSADRNVPITSTNDATKHSNWYDEEKDDLSAKNLLGSTRASAKDSQPDGTYKGLANQTSFIQKNPDAPQRAKGPVKAPTNIRTITVMDFKPDICKDYKKTGHCGFGDSCIFLHDRTDVKQGWQLDKEWEEVTKGKKNLGGTIIASANRDKKEQAPEDEAEIAMLEKIPFACIICEGPYREPIVTRCGHYFCEPCALKRYRKDPTCASCGAGTNGVFNSAKKLKKLLEKKREREEKKKKAEEEADEE
;
A
#
# COMPACT_ATOMS: atom_id res chain seq x y z
N MET A 1 -76.79 -55.96 -8.75
CA MET A 1 -76.89 -54.49 -8.58
C MET A 1 -75.49 -53.96 -8.72
N ALA A 2 -75.18 -53.43 -9.89
CA ALA A 2 -73.86 -52.88 -10.21
C ALA A 2 -73.77 -51.48 -9.60
N ASP A 3 -72.80 -51.25 -8.73
CA ASP A 3 -72.48 -49.92 -8.24
C ASP A 3 -71.17 -49.48 -8.88
N SER A 4 -71.32 -48.49 -9.75
CA SER A 4 -70.26 -47.78 -10.44
C SER A 4 -70.36 -46.32 -10.02
N SER A 5 -69.21 -45.62 -9.98
CA SER A 5 -69.01 -44.17 -9.75
C SER A 5 -68.51 -43.86 -8.32
N THR A 6 -67.55 -42.96 -8.05
CA THR A 6 -66.89 -41.89 -8.82
C THR A 6 -65.56 -41.55 -8.12
N GLU A 7 -64.43 -41.52 -8.81
CA GLU A 7 -63.18 -40.92 -8.29
C GLU A 7 -63.16 -39.39 -8.57
N PRO A 8 -62.71 -38.53 -7.64
CA PRO A 8 -62.69 -37.09 -7.84
C PRO A 8 -61.52 -36.64 -8.72
N GLN A 9 -61.83 -35.98 -9.85
CA GLN A 9 -60.83 -35.36 -10.73
C GLN A 9 -60.17 -34.14 -10.09
N ALA A 10 -58.84 -34.07 -10.18
CA ALA A 10 -58.03 -32.94 -9.72
C ALA A 10 -58.20 -31.70 -10.65
N PRO A 11 -58.21 -30.47 -10.11
CA PRO A 11 -58.44 -29.27 -10.91
C PRO A 11 -57.23 -28.93 -11.80
N VAL A 12 -57.46 -28.86 -13.11
CA VAL A 12 -56.47 -28.41 -14.11
C VAL A 12 -56.33 -26.89 -14.04
N ALA A 13 -55.15 -26.39 -13.65
CA ALA A 13 -54.85 -24.97 -13.62
C ALA A 13 -54.63 -24.42 -15.05
N VAL A 14 -55.55 -23.59 -15.54
CA VAL A 14 -55.43 -22.93 -16.84
C VAL A 14 -54.73 -21.58 -16.67
N PHE A 15 -53.48 -21.48 -17.14
CA PHE A 15 -52.73 -20.22 -17.18
C PHE A 15 -53.28 -19.28 -18.25
N LYS A 16 -53.99 -18.22 -17.81
CA LYS A 16 -54.45 -17.15 -18.69
C LYS A 16 -53.27 -16.24 -19.05
N LYS A 17 -52.77 -16.37 -20.29
CA LYS A 17 -51.68 -15.56 -20.84
C LYS A 17 -52.12 -14.08 -20.88
N ARG A 18 -51.51 -13.23 -20.03
CA ARG A 18 -51.77 -11.78 -20.04
C ARG A 18 -51.28 -11.19 -21.37
N GLY A 19 -52.15 -10.42 -22.03
CA GLY A 19 -51.89 -9.83 -23.34
C GLY A 19 -50.68 -8.91 -23.35
N ALA A 20 -49.95 -8.90 -24.48
CA ALA A 20 -48.79 -8.06 -24.71
C ALA A 20 -49.16 -6.57 -24.86
N LYS A 21 -49.41 -5.89 -23.74
CA LYS A 21 -49.49 -4.42 -23.67
C LYS A 21 -48.51 -3.91 -22.61
N GLY A 22 -47.22 -3.91 -22.98
CA GLY A 22 -46.14 -3.43 -22.11
C GLY A 22 -44.85 -3.10 -22.83
N LYS A 23 -44.88 -2.92 -24.16
CA LYS A 23 -43.72 -2.47 -24.96
C LYS A 23 -44.01 -1.11 -25.58
N ALA A 24 -44.21 -0.11 -24.74
CA ALA A 24 -44.18 1.29 -25.13
C ALA A 24 -43.40 2.04 -24.04
N ASN A 25 -42.07 1.92 -24.10
CA ASN A 25 -41.07 2.88 -23.58
C ASN A 25 -39.65 2.29 -23.61
N ILE A 26 -39.21 1.79 -24.78
CA ILE A 26 -37.78 1.61 -25.06
C ILE A 26 -37.44 2.58 -26.19
N ARG A 27 -36.58 3.56 -25.90
CA ARG A 27 -36.05 4.51 -26.90
C ARG A 27 -35.18 3.74 -27.90
N LYS A 28 -35.42 3.98 -29.19
CA LYS A 28 -34.70 3.35 -30.32
C LYS A 28 -33.24 3.83 -30.37
N ARG A 29 -32.29 2.89 -30.47
CA ARG A 29 -30.89 3.19 -30.84
C ARG A 29 -30.82 3.43 -32.37
N PRO A 30 -30.04 4.41 -32.86
CA PRO A 30 -29.84 4.61 -34.30
C PRO A 30 -29.00 3.49 -34.91
N ALA A 31 -29.28 3.13 -36.17
CA ALA A 31 -28.61 2.07 -36.91
C ALA A 31 -27.19 2.45 -37.35
N THR A 32 -26.27 1.49 -37.28
CA THR A 32 -24.90 1.57 -37.81
C THR A 32 -24.89 1.46 -39.35
N PRO A 33 -24.15 2.32 -40.07
CA PRO A 33 -24.00 2.20 -41.53
C PRO A 33 -23.01 1.09 -41.94
N PRO A 34 -23.13 0.51 -43.16
CA PRO A 34 -22.28 -0.58 -43.65
C PRO A 34 -20.87 -0.11 -44.06
N PRO A 35 -19.87 -1.01 -44.13
CA PRO A 35 -18.52 -0.67 -44.56
C PRO A 35 -18.46 -0.50 -46.09
N ALA A 36 -17.68 0.48 -46.54
CA ALA A 36 -17.30 0.65 -47.94
C ALA A 36 -15.85 0.25 -48.13
N ASP A 37 -15.61 -0.60 -49.11
CA ASP A 37 -14.31 -1.02 -49.63
C ASP A 37 -13.64 0.06 -50.50
N SER A 38 -12.31 -0.04 -50.55
CA SER A 38 -11.41 0.28 -51.67
C SER A 38 -11.11 1.74 -52.05
N ASP A 39 -9.86 2.10 -51.79
CA ASP A 39 -8.85 2.63 -52.74
C ASP A 39 -8.22 4.02 -52.50
N ASP A 40 -6.91 4.00 -52.69
CA ASP A 40 -5.94 5.07 -53.01
C ASP A 40 -5.34 6.06 -51.98
N SER A 41 -4.00 5.96 -51.96
CA SER A 41 -2.96 7.01 -51.93
C SER A 41 -2.35 7.48 -50.59
N ASP A 42 -1.11 7.03 -50.40
CA ASP A 42 0.07 7.68 -49.82
C ASP A 42 -0.09 8.99 -49.01
N TYR A 43 0.20 8.91 -47.71
CA TYR A 43 1.06 9.90 -47.05
C TYR A 43 1.72 9.32 -45.79
N SER A 44 3.04 9.11 -45.89
CA SER A 44 3.94 8.86 -44.77
C SER A 44 4.36 10.21 -44.17
N SER A 45 4.21 10.39 -42.85
CA SER A 45 5.26 10.89 -41.94
C SER A 45 4.72 11.57 -40.66
N SER A 46 5.50 11.33 -39.59
CA SER A 46 5.69 12.05 -38.32
C SER A 46 4.64 11.94 -37.21
N GLU A 47 5.10 11.22 -36.19
CA GLU A 47 4.86 11.36 -34.75
C GLU A 47 4.43 12.77 -34.31
N ASP A 48 3.36 12.83 -33.49
CA ASP A 48 3.40 13.60 -32.24
C ASP A 48 2.29 13.15 -31.28
N GLU A 49 2.64 13.19 -30.00
CA GLU A 49 2.01 12.56 -28.86
C GLU A 49 0.93 13.47 -28.26
N SER A 50 -0.36 13.20 -28.54
CA SER A 50 -1.50 13.51 -27.66
C SER A 50 -2.85 13.36 -28.38
N GLY A 51 -3.52 12.23 -28.15
CA GLY A 51 -4.82 11.89 -28.74
C GLY A 51 -6.01 12.69 -28.20
N GLN A 52 -6.05 14.02 -28.36
CA GLN A 52 -7.23 14.81 -28.01
C GLN A 52 -7.75 15.66 -29.18
N ARG A 53 -8.65 15.07 -29.98
CA ARG A 53 -9.35 15.72 -31.10
C ARG A 53 -10.46 16.65 -30.57
N VAL A 54 -10.14 17.93 -30.34
CA VAL A 54 -11.16 18.94 -30.00
C VAL A 54 -11.92 19.36 -31.26
N LYS A 55 -13.19 18.95 -31.35
CA LYS A 55 -14.12 19.31 -32.45
C LYS A 55 -14.54 20.79 -32.31
N ARG A 56 -13.85 21.71 -32.99
CA ARG A 56 -14.25 23.13 -33.05
C ARG A 56 -15.58 23.26 -33.80
N ARG A 57 -16.66 23.59 -33.07
CA ARG A 57 -17.97 23.90 -33.64
C ARG A 57 -17.96 25.36 -34.12
N LYS A 58 -18.06 25.58 -35.42
CA LYS A 58 -18.19 26.91 -36.05
C LYS A 58 -19.55 27.50 -35.65
N LYS A 59 -19.56 28.64 -34.96
CA LYS A 59 -20.76 29.47 -34.76
C LYS A 59 -20.49 30.82 -35.43
N THR A 60 -21.15 31.05 -36.55
CA THR A 60 -21.43 32.39 -37.08
C THR A 60 -22.50 33.00 -36.18
N ALA A 61 -22.09 33.91 -35.29
CA ALA A 61 -23.01 34.76 -34.55
C ALA A 61 -22.39 36.16 -34.50
N THR A 62 -23.14 37.10 -35.05
CA THR A 62 -22.89 38.53 -35.17
C THR A 62 -22.51 39.14 -33.83
N VAL A 63 -21.41 39.90 -33.82
CA VAL A 63 -20.88 40.58 -32.64
C VAL A 63 -21.63 41.91 -32.48
N THR A 64 -22.48 42.02 -31.46
CA THR A 64 -22.95 43.33 -30.96
C THR A 64 -22.10 43.69 -29.76
N ALA A 65 -21.19 44.66 -29.95
CA ALA A 65 -20.37 45.21 -28.89
C ALA A 65 -21.24 46.04 -27.93
N SER A 66 -21.41 45.58 -26.70
CA SER A 66 -21.88 46.39 -25.59
C SER A 66 -20.80 46.40 -24.52
N SER A 67 -20.15 47.55 -24.35
CA SER A 67 -19.18 47.81 -23.29
C SER A 67 -19.90 47.88 -21.95
N LYS A 68 -19.95 46.75 -21.24
CA LYS A 68 -20.07 46.71 -19.79
C LYS A 68 -18.95 45.83 -19.29
N ASP A 69 -18.10 46.39 -18.45
CA ASP A 69 -17.00 45.71 -17.78
C ASP A 69 -17.54 44.57 -16.93
N LEU A 70 -17.66 43.39 -17.54
CA LEU A 70 -17.74 42.14 -16.82
C LEU A 70 -16.35 41.92 -16.25
N ALA A 71 -16.22 42.20 -14.94
CA ALA A 71 -15.07 41.78 -14.16
C ALA A 71 -14.81 40.31 -14.47
N SER A 72 -13.79 40.05 -15.28
CA SER A 72 -13.25 38.73 -15.50
C SER A 72 -12.76 38.27 -14.14
N SER A 73 -13.59 37.50 -13.42
CA SER A 73 -13.03 36.66 -12.37
C SER A 73 -12.17 35.65 -13.11
N LYS A 74 -10.89 35.97 -13.22
CA LYS A 74 -9.85 34.96 -13.27
C LYS A 74 -10.14 34.06 -12.07
N LYS A 75 -10.90 32.98 -12.29
CA LYS A 75 -10.79 31.79 -11.47
C LYS A 75 -9.43 31.21 -11.83
N ASP A 76 -8.39 31.88 -11.34
CA ASP A 76 -7.12 31.25 -11.07
C ASP A 76 -7.48 30.00 -10.25
N PHE A 77 -6.94 28.86 -10.64
CA PHE A 77 -7.05 27.62 -9.87
C PHE A 77 -6.29 27.80 -8.54
N SER A 78 -6.84 28.61 -7.63
CA SER A 78 -6.35 28.73 -6.27
C SER A 78 -6.74 27.46 -5.52
N ALA A 79 -5.77 26.89 -4.81
CA ALA A 79 -6.00 25.73 -3.95
C ALA A 79 -7.27 25.93 -3.11
N THR A 80 -8.12 24.90 -3.04
CA THR A 80 -9.33 24.93 -2.21
C THR A 80 -8.94 25.24 -0.77
N ILE A 81 -9.29 26.44 -0.31
CA ILE A 81 -9.07 26.85 1.08
C ILE A 81 -10.14 26.12 1.89
N TYR A 82 -9.74 25.09 2.65
CA TYR A 82 -10.61 24.44 3.61
C TYR A 82 -10.80 25.37 4.82
N SER A 83 -12.00 25.92 4.99
CA SER A 83 -12.40 26.58 6.22
C SER A 83 -12.80 25.52 7.24
N ALA A 84 -12.01 25.32 8.28
CA ALA A 84 -12.38 24.44 9.39
C ALA A 84 -13.37 25.15 10.34
N ASP A 85 -14.40 24.42 10.78
CA ASP A 85 -15.31 24.90 11.81
C ASP A 85 -14.58 24.95 13.17
N ARG A 86 -14.39 26.16 13.71
CA ARG A 86 -13.68 26.39 14.99
C ARG A 86 -14.59 26.28 16.22
N ASN A 87 -15.86 25.94 16.01
CA ASN A 87 -16.88 25.87 17.06
C ASN A 87 -16.99 24.49 17.69
N VAL A 88 -16.35 23.47 17.11
CA VAL A 88 -16.41 22.09 17.62
C VAL A 88 -15.31 21.90 18.67
N PRO A 89 -15.65 21.56 19.93
CA PRO A 89 -14.65 21.23 20.93
C PRO A 89 -13.88 19.98 20.51
N ILE A 90 -12.57 19.98 20.70
CA ILE A 90 -11.71 18.83 20.42
C ILE A 90 -12.10 17.73 21.42
N THR A 91 -12.91 16.78 20.99
CA THR A 91 -13.37 15.68 21.85
C THR A 91 -12.18 14.78 22.14
N SER A 92 -11.89 14.54 23.42
CA SER A 92 -11.01 13.44 23.82
C SER A 92 -11.66 12.13 23.36
N THR A 93 -11.08 11.50 22.33
CA THR A 93 -11.58 10.26 21.74
C THR A 93 -11.26 9.10 22.67
N ASN A 94 -12.07 8.92 23.71
CA ASN A 94 -12.04 7.71 24.52
C ASN A 94 -12.60 6.55 23.69
N ASP A 95 -11.71 5.87 22.97
CA ASP A 95 -11.98 4.73 22.09
C ASP A 95 -12.35 3.42 22.84
N ALA A 96 -12.64 3.51 24.14
CA ALA A 96 -12.89 2.36 25.02
C ALA A 96 -14.15 1.57 24.63
N THR A 97 -15.18 2.22 24.06
CA THR A 97 -16.44 1.60 23.63
C THR A 97 -16.58 1.50 22.11
N LYS A 98 -15.46 1.61 21.38
CA LYS A 98 -15.46 1.51 19.91
C LYS A 98 -15.87 0.11 19.48
N HIS A 99 -16.97 0.01 18.73
CA HIS A 99 -17.48 -1.23 18.15
C HIS A 99 -16.96 -1.40 16.71
N SER A 100 -16.62 -2.63 16.32
CA SER A 100 -16.24 -2.97 14.95
C SER A 100 -17.40 -3.63 14.22
N ASN A 101 -18.31 -2.82 13.68
CA ASN A 101 -19.43 -3.30 12.87
C ASN A 101 -19.00 -3.35 11.40
N TRP A 102 -18.20 -4.37 11.04
CA TRP A 102 -17.73 -4.55 9.66
C TRP A 102 -18.79 -5.20 8.74
N TYR A 103 -19.76 -5.89 9.33
CA TYR A 103 -20.85 -6.56 8.61
C TYR A 103 -22.13 -5.74 8.70
N ASP A 104 -22.98 -5.79 7.66
CA ASP A 104 -24.26 -5.07 7.55
C ASP A 104 -25.23 -5.43 8.69
N GLU A 105 -25.08 -4.79 9.84
CA GLU A 105 -26.03 -4.89 10.97
C GLU A 105 -27.37 -4.20 10.66
N GLU A 106 -27.43 -3.36 9.62
CA GLU A 106 -28.63 -2.62 9.23
C GLU A 106 -29.79 -3.54 8.76
N LYS A 107 -29.47 -4.79 8.36
CA LYS A 107 -30.49 -5.82 8.10
C LYS A 107 -31.08 -6.43 9.36
N ASP A 108 -30.35 -6.39 10.49
CA ASP A 108 -30.81 -6.92 11.76
C ASP A 108 -31.76 -5.96 12.49
N ASP A 109 -31.71 -4.66 12.20
CA ASP A 109 -32.71 -3.69 12.70
C ASP A 109 -34.12 -3.99 12.19
N LEU A 110 -34.25 -4.65 11.04
CA LEU A 110 -35.51 -5.16 10.49
C LEU A 110 -35.78 -6.63 10.84
N SER A 111 -34.93 -7.27 11.65
CA SER A 111 -35.15 -8.66 12.05
C SER A 111 -36.37 -8.77 12.96
N ALA A 112 -37.17 -9.83 12.76
CA ALA A 112 -38.36 -10.12 13.56
C ALA A 112 -38.06 -10.17 15.07
N LYS A 113 -36.81 -10.45 15.46
CA LYS A 113 -36.37 -10.51 16.85
C LYS A 113 -36.21 -9.12 17.48
N ASN A 114 -35.74 -8.14 16.72
CA ASN A 114 -35.65 -6.74 17.14
C ASN A 114 -37.03 -6.04 17.05
N LEU A 115 -37.87 -6.38 16.04
CA LEU A 115 -39.20 -5.78 15.88
C LEU A 115 -40.28 -6.33 16.80
N LEU A 116 -40.34 -7.65 17.00
CA LEU A 116 -41.41 -8.29 17.79
C LEU A 116 -41.02 -8.56 19.25
N GLY A 117 -39.76 -8.32 19.61
CA GLY A 117 -39.21 -8.66 20.92
C GLY A 117 -39.12 -10.17 21.16
N SER A 118 -38.23 -10.59 22.06
CA SER A 118 -38.00 -12.01 22.37
C SER A 118 -39.16 -12.69 23.10
N THR A 119 -40.21 -11.96 23.47
CA THR A 119 -41.31 -12.43 24.33
C THR A 119 -42.48 -13.04 23.56
N ARG A 120 -42.62 -12.76 22.26
CA ARG A 120 -43.62 -13.39 21.40
C ARG A 120 -43.00 -14.53 20.60
N ALA A 121 -42.87 -15.69 21.22
CA ALA A 121 -42.58 -16.92 20.49
C ALA A 121 -43.75 -17.18 19.51
N SER A 122 -43.46 -17.22 18.21
CA SER A 122 -44.44 -17.67 17.22
C SER A 122 -44.81 -19.13 17.53
N ALA A 123 -46.09 -19.39 17.76
CA ALA A 123 -46.60 -20.73 18.08
C ALA A 123 -46.18 -21.71 16.98
N LYS A 124 -45.30 -22.66 17.33
CA LYS A 124 -44.63 -23.57 16.39
C LYS A 124 -45.48 -24.78 16.00
N ASP A 125 -46.65 -24.94 16.62
CA ASP A 125 -47.55 -26.10 16.47
C ASP A 125 -48.90 -25.73 15.86
N SER A 126 -48.92 -24.94 14.79
CA SER A 126 -50.12 -24.80 13.96
C SER A 126 -49.94 -25.55 12.66
N GLN A 127 -50.90 -26.44 12.39
CA GLN A 127 -51.07 -27.27 11.19
C GLN A 127 -50.74 -26.52 9.89
N PRO A 128 -50.39 -27.22 8.78
CA PRO A 128 -50.10 -26.58 7.50
C PRO A 128 -51.38 -25.99 6.90
N ASP A 129 -51.80 -24.82 7.39
CA ASP A 129 -52.58 -23.87 6.60
C ASP A 129 -51.75 -23.66 5.34
N GLY A 130 -52.19 -24.18 4.18
CA GLY A 130 -51.47 -24.19 2.90
C GLY A 130 -51.04 -22.83 2.34
N THR A 131 -51.06 -21.79 3.17
CA THR A 131 -50.48 -20.48 2.96
C THR A 131 -48.96 -20.55 3.08
N TYR A 132 -48.27 -20.19 2.00
CA TYR A 132 -46.81 -20.13 1.96
C TYR A 132 -46.26 -19.02 2.88
N LYS A 133 -45.58 -19.41 3.96
CA LYS A 133 -44.98 -18.50 4.96
C LYS A 133 -43.50 -18.17 4.67
N GLY A 134 -43.02 -18.40 3.44
CA GLY A 134 -41.64 -18.14 3.03
C GLY A 134 -40.70 -19.35 3.17
N LEU A 135 -39.55 -19.28 2.48
CA LEU A 135 -38.53 -20.35 2.42
C LEU A 135 -38.02 -20.78 3.81
N ALA A 136 -37.92 -19.86 4.76
CA ALA A 136 -37.42 -20.13 6.10
C ALA A 136 -38.39 -20.93 7.00
N ASN A 137 -39.67 -20.96 6.65
CA ASN A 137 -40.72 -21.61 7.43
C ASN A 137 -41.16 -22.97 6.84
N GLN A 138 -40.31 -23.60 6.02
CA GLN A 138 -40.58 -24.95 5.51
C GLN A 138 -40.59 -25.97 6.67
N THR A 139 -41.52 -26.92 6.62
CA THR A 139 -41.69 -27.96 7.63
C THR A 139 -40.50 -28.90 7.63
N SER A 140 -39.71 -28.89 8.71
CA SER A 140 -38.62 -29.85 8.89
C SER A 140 -39.15 -31.14 9.53
N PHE A 141 -39.16 -32.26 8.79
CA PHE A 141 -39.57 -33.58 9.30
C PHE A 141 -38.46 -34.30 10.09
N ILE A 142 -37.28 -33.69 10.23
CA ILE A 142 -36.14 -34.27 10.92
C ILE A 142 -36.28 -34.02 12.43
N GLN A 143 -36.44 -35.10 13.20
CA GLN A 143 -36.44 -35.04 14.66
C GLN A 143 -35.07 -34.58 15.16
N LYS A 144 -35.05 -33.50 15.96
CA LYS A 144 -33.82 -32.99 16.59
C LYS A 144 -33.70 -33.60 17.98
N ASN A 145 -32.49 -34.02 18.35
CA ASN A 145 -32.20 -34.54 19.69
C ASN A 145 -32.51 -33.47 20.75
N PRO A 146 -33.28 -33.81 21.81
CA PRO A 146 -33.67 -32.86 22.85
C PRO A 146 -32.49 -32.42 23.73
N ASP A 147 -31.49 -33.28 23.91
CA ASP A 147 -30.33 -33.02 24.77
C ASP A 147 -29.18 -32.27 24.07
N ALA A 148 -29.31 -31.97 22.77
CA ALA A 148 -28.27 -31.28 22.02
C ALA A 148 -28.28 -29.77 22.35
N PRO A 149 -27.13 -29.15 22.65
CA PRO A 149 -27.07 -27.70 22.84
C PRO A 149 -27.50 -27.00 21.54
N GLN A 150 -28.36 -25.99 21.67
CA GLN A 150 -28.84 -25.18 20.55
C GLN A 150 -27.69 -24.35 19.97
N ARG A 151 -26.88 -24.96 19.10
CA ARG A 151 -25.87 -24.26 18.31
C ARG A 151 -26.55 -23.65 17.09
N ALA A 152 -26.43 -22.33 16.93
CA ALA A 152 -26.84 -21.67 15.70
C ALA A 152 -26.02 -22.27 14.54
N LYS A 153 -26.71 -22.79 13.51
CA LYS A 153 -26.08 -23.31 12.29
C LYS A 153 -26.12 -22.20 11.26
N GLY A 154 -24.96 -21.81 10.72
CA GLY A 154 -24.84 -20.76 9.72
C GLY A 154 -23.77 -19.72 10.10
N PRO A 155 -23.67 -18.61 9.34
CA PRO A 155 -22.79 -17.50 9.66
C PRO A 155 -23.05 -17.01 11.09
N VAL A 156 -22.02 -17.03 11.92
CA VAL A 156 -22.11 -16.61 13.32
C VAL A 156 -21.74 -15.13 13.41
N LYS A 157 -22.51 -14.37 14.19
CA LYS A 157 -22.23 -12.96 14.44
C LYS A 157 -20.91 -12.82 15.23
N ALA A 158 -19.98 -12.04 14.69
CA ALA A 158 -18.74 -11.72 15.38
C ALA A 158 -19.00 -10.81 16.60
N PRO A 159 -18.25 -10.95 17.69
CA PRO A 159 -18.35 -10.05 18.84
C PRO A 159 -17.91 -8.62 18.44
N THR A 160 -18.71 -7.61 18.79
CA THR A 160 -18.49 -6.21 18.37
C THR A 160 -17.45 -5.47 19.22
N ASN A 161 -17.15 -6.01 20.41
CA ASN A 161 -16.30 -5.40 21.43
C ASN A 161 -14.86 -5.94 21.45
N ILE A 162 -14.51 -6.85 20.54
CA ILE A 162 -13.18 -7.47 20.48
C ILE A 162 -12.43 -6.97 19.24
N ARG A 163 -11.22 -6.42 19.46
CA ARG A 163 -10.28 -6.13 18.37
C ARG A 163 -9.41 -7.36 18.14
N THR A 164 -9.56 -7.98 16.99
CA THR A 164 -8.69 -9.10 16.59
C THR A 164 -7.28 -8.59 16.32
N ILE A 165 -6.29 -9.16 17.00
CA ILE A 165 -4.87 -8.82 16.77
C ILE A 165 -4.48 -9.36 15.39
N THR A 166 -4.09 -8.47 14.47
CA THR A 166 -3.56 -8.86 13.17
C THR A 166 -2.04 -9.00 13.27
N VAL A 167 -1.53 -10.21 13.04
CA VAL A 167 -0.10 -10.49 12.92
C VAL A 167 0.18 -10.82 11.45
N MET A 168 1.22 -10.20 10.89
CA MET A 168 1.67 -10.51 9.53
C MET A 168 2.56 -11.75 9.57
N ASP A 169 2.19 -12.81 8.85
CA ASP A 169 3.04 -13.97 8.65
C ASP A 169 3.97 -13.75 7.45
N PHE A 170 5.26 -13.56 7.74
CA PHE A 170 6.29 -13.29 6.73
C PHE A 170 6.95 -14.55 6.17
N LYS A 171 6.61 -15.75 6.66
CA LYS A 171 7.26 -16.98 6.23
C LYS A 171 6.51 -17.57 5.03
N PRO A 172 7.07 -17.52 3.80
CA PRO A 172 6.42 -18.16 2.68
C PRO A 172 6.60 -19.69 2.75
N ASP A 173 5.51 -20.42 2.61
CA ASP A 173 5.53 -21.89 2.50
C ASP A 173 5.82 -22.32 1.06
N ILE A 174 6.94 -21.87 0.49
CA ILE A 174 7.39 -22.20 -0.87
C ILE A 174 8.46 -23.28 -0.81
N CYS A 175 8.33 -24.30 -1.65
CA CYS A 175 9.29 -25.39 -1.75
C CYS A 175 10.62 -24.85 -2.25
N LYS A 176 11.63 -24.87 -1.37
CA LYS A 176 12.98 -24.36 -1.66
C LYS A 176 13.62 -25.07 -2.86
N ASP A 177 13.50 -26.39 -2.90
CA ASP A 177 14.13 -27.19 -3.95
C ASP A 177 13.45 -26.93 -5.29
N TYR A 178 12.11 -27.01 -5.34
CA TYR A 178 11.36 -26.69 -6.55
C TYR A 178 11.61 -25.27 -7.05
N LYS A 179 11.70 -24.29 -6.15
CA LYS A 179 11.95 -22.89 -6.52
C LYS A 179 13.33 -22.72 -7.17
N LYS A 180 14.37 -23.36 -6.63
CA LYS A 180 15.74 -23.23 -7.13
C LYS A 180 16.03 -24.09 -8.36
N THR A 181 15.63 -25.35 -8.33
CA THR A 181 16.02 -26.36 -9.33
C THR A 181 14.91 -26.62 -10.34
N GLY A 182 13.66 -26.27 -10.02
CA GLY A 182 12.49 -26.68 -10.80
C GLY A 182 12.05 -28.13 -10.56
N HIS A 183 12.71 -28.83 -9.64
CA HIS A 183 12.44 -30.22 -9.33
C HIS A 183 12.47 -30.45 -7.82
N CYS A 184 11.33 -30.85 -7.27
CA CYS A 184 11.24 -31.32 -5.89
C CYS A 184 11.33 -32.85 -5.88
N GLY A 185 12.23 -33.43 -5.09
CA GLY A 185 12.31 -34.88 -4.92
C GLY A 185 11.05 -35.50 -4.32
N PHE A 186 10.21 -34.71 -3.64
CA PHE A 186 8.93 -35.15 -3.10
C PHE A 186 7.79 -35.10 -4.13
N GLY A 187 8.00 -34.50 -5.31
CA GLY A 187 6.96 -34.32 -6.32
C GLY A 187 5.69 -33.70 -5.73
N ASP A 188 4.53 -34.20 -6.13
CA ASP A 188 3.22 -33.69 -5.68
C ASP A 188 2.87 -34.01 -4.22
N SER A 189 3.70 -34.80 -3.53
CA SER A 189 3.53 -35.09 -2.10
C SER A 189 4.15 -34.01 -1.20
N CYS A 190 4.80 -33.00 -1.77
CA CYS A 190 5.42 -31.92 -1.00
C CYS A 190 4.36 -31.08 -0.28
N ILE A 191 4.56 -30.83 1.02
CA ILE A 191 3.72 -29.93 1.82
C ILE A 191 3.87 -28.45 1.42
N PHE A 192 4.99 -28.11 0.79
CA PHE A 192 5.32 -26.74 0.40
C PHE A 192 4.88 -26.43 -1.02
N LEU A 193 4.50 -25.19 -1.27
CA LEU A 193 4.00 -24.72 -2.55
C LEU A 193 5.07 -24.81 -3.65
N HIS A 194 4.71 -25.44 -4.77
CA HIS A 194 5.53 -25.53 -5.97
C HIS A 194 5.37 -24.29 -6.85
N ASP A 195 5.91 -23.17 -6.39
CA ASP A 195 5.98 -21.93 -7.15
C ASP A 195 7.43 -21.50 -7.43
N ARG A 196 7.67 -20.98 -8.63
CA ARG A 196 8.96 -20.46 -9.11
C ARG A 196 8.95 -18.94 -9.26
N THR A 197 7.89 -18.26 -8.86
CA THR A 197 7.87 -16.80 -8.89
C THR A 197 8.82 -16.20 -7.83
N ASP A 198 9.56 -15.18 -8.25
CA ASP A 198 10.42 -14.38 -7.37
C ASP A 198 9.73 -13.05 -7.04
N VAL A 199 8.82 -13.12 -6.07
CA VAL A 199 8.14 -11.93 -5.53
C VAL A 199 8.91 -11.40 -4.33
N LYS A 200 9.20 -10.09 -4.35
CA LYS A 200 9.77 -9.38 -3.20
C LYS A 200 8.79 -9.44 -2.04
N GLN A 201 9.29 -9.80 -0.87
CA GLN A 201 8.48 -9.84 0.34
C GLN A 201 8.12 -8.42 0.81
N GLY A 202 7.02 -8.26 1.55
CA GLY A 202 6.58 -6.95 2.03
C GLY A 202 7.67 -6.16 2.75
N TRP A 203 8.43 -6.81 3.63
CA TRP A 203 9.55 -6.18 4.34
C TRP A 203 10.66 -5.67 3.41
N GLN A 204 10.89 -6.34 2.29
CA GLN A 204 11.89 -5.94 1.31
C GLN A 204 11.41 -4.72 0.53
N LEU A 205 10.12 -4.66 0.18
CA LEU A 205 9.50 -3.48 -0.43
C LEU A 205 9.51 -2.28 0.52
N ASP A 206 9.17 -2.50 1.80
CA ASP A 206 9.18 -1.45 2.83
C ASP A 206 10.60 -0.89 3.01
N LYS A 207 11.62 -1.75 3.03
CA LYS A 207 13.02 -1.33 3.11
C LYS A 207 13.46 -0.55 1.88
N GLU A 208 13.14 -1.01 0.67
CA GLU A 208 13.44 -0.29 -0.57
C GLU A 208 12.76 1.09 -0.59
N TRP A 209 11.51 1.16 -0.10
CA TRP A 209 10.78 2.40 0.05
C TRP A 209 11.45 3.35 1.06
N GLU A 210 11.88 2.84 2.21
CA GLU A 210 12.62 3.62 3.19
C GLU A 210 13.94 4.15 2.66
N GLU A 211 14.71 3.35 1.93
CA GLU A 211 15.98 3.78 1.34
C GLU A 211 15.78 4.91 0.32
N VAL A 212 14.77 4.78 -0.54
CA VAL A 212 14.41 5.80 -1.54
C VAL A 212 13.89 7.08 -0.87
N THR A 213 13.10 6.97 0.20
CA THR A 213 12.54 8.12 0.93
C THR A 213 13.57 8.80 1.83
N LYS A 214 14.49 8.05 2.45
CA LYS A 214 15.62 8.59 3.23
C LYS A 214 16.55 9.43 2.37
N GLY A 215 16.77 9.07 1.09
CA GLY A 215 17.51 9.89 0.12
C GLY A 215 16.76 11.15 -0.36
N LYS A 216 15.44 11.23 -0.15
CA LYS A 216 14.56 12.32 -0.59
C LYS A 216 14.21 13.32 0.52
N LYS A 217 14.91 13.30 1.66
CA LYS A 217 14.77 14.29 2.77
C LYS A 217 15.08 15.76 2.39
N ASN A 218 15.37 16.05 1.12
CA ASN A 218 15.53 17.41 0.59
C ASN A 218 14.36 17.87 -0.31
N LEU A 219 13.23 17.16 -0.35
CA LEU A 219 12.00 17.69 -0.95
C LEU A 219 11.27 18.51 0.10
N GLY A 220 11.47 19.83 0.01
CA GLY A 220 11.07 20.80 1.02
C GLY A 220 9.56 20.84 1.23
N GLY A 221 9.14 20.30 2.37
CA GLY A 221 8.03 20.87 3.12
C GLY A 221 8.61 21.96 4.00
N THR A 222 8.22 23.22 3.79
CA THR A 222 8.55 24.34 4.66
C THR A 222 8.08 24.03 6.07
N ILE A 223 8.99 23.56 6.92
CA ILE A 223 8.78 23.50 8.36
C ILE A 223 8.76 24.96 8.82
N ILE A 224 7.55 25.46 9.08
CA ILE A 224 7.36 26.74 9.78
C ILE A 224 8.06 26.60 11.12
N ALA A 225 9.09 27.41 11.30
CA ALA A 225 9.87 27.51 12.51
C ALA A 225 8.97 27.81 13.70
N SER A 226 8.65 26.80 14.50
CA SER A 226 8.26 27.00 15.89
C SER A 226 9.54 27.19 16.71
N ALA A 227 9.70 28.42 17.19
CA ALA A 227 10.76 28.85 18.06
C ALA A 227 10.78 28.02 19.36
N ASN A 228 11.72 27.09 19.47
CA ASN A 228 12.31 26.63 20.73
C ASN A 228 13.65 25.94 20.41
N ARG A 229 14.72 26.73 20.37
CA ARG A 229 16.07 26.32 20.00
C ARG A 229 16.95 26.17 21.23
N ASP A 230 16.61 25.25 22.14
CA ASP A 230 17.48 24.91 23.28
C ASP A 230 17.57 23.40 23.60
N LYS A 231 17.12 22.53 22.70
CA LYS A 231 17.46 21.09 22.75
C LYS A 231 18.17 20.69 21.46
N LYS A 232 19.46 21.03 21.40
CA LYS A 232 20.39 20.49 20.41
C LYS A 232 20.61 19.02 20.74
N GLU A 233 19.78 18.17 20.14
CA GLU A 233 19.99 16.72 20.05
C GLU A 233 21.33 16.46 19.33
N GLN A 234 22.38 16.25 20.13
CA GLN A 234 23.57 15.52 19.71
C GLN A 234 23.21 14.03 19.75
N ALA A 235 22.66 13.48 18.67
CA ALA A 235 22.45 12.03 18.57
C ALA A 235 22.34 11.46 17.14
N PRO A 236 21.84 12.15 16.09
CA PRO A 236 21.66 11.50 14.79
C PRO A 236 22.82 11.75 13.79
N GLU A 237 23.79 12.62 14.09
CA GLU A 237 24.95 12.84 13.20
C GLU A 237 26.01 11.73 13.33
N ASP A 238 26.02 11.00 14.44
CA ASP A 238 27.01 9.95 14.69
C ASP A 238 26.81 8.70 13.82
N GLU A 239 25.58 8.26 13.58
CA GLU A 239 25.31 7.03 12.81
C GLU A 239 25.71 7.15 11.33
N ALA A 240 25.42 8.31 10.71
CA ALA A 240 25.79 8.57 9.33
C ALA A 240 27.32 8.73 9.17
N GLU A 241 28.00 9.33 10.14
CA GLU A 241 29.45 9.43 10.16
C GLU A 241 30.11 8.06 10.37
N ILE A 242 29.55 7.20 11.25
CA ILE A 242 30.05 5.82 11.49
C ILE A 242 29.91 4.95 10.24
N ALA A 243 28.79 5.03 9.53
CA ALA A 243 28.61 4.31 8.27
C ALA A 243 29.59 4.78 7.15
N MET A 244 30.04 6.04 7.21
CA MET A 244 31.11 6.52 6.32
C MET A 244 32.51 6.08 6.78
N LEU A 245 32.72 5.86 8.08
CA LEU A 245 33.96 5.28 8.62
C LEU A 245 34.15 3.82 8.20
N GLU A 246 33.08 3.02 8.08
CA GLU A 246 33.16 1.60 7.69
C GLU A 246 33.55 1.39 6.21
N LYS A 247 33.23 2.35 5.34
CA LYS A 247 33.57 2.27 3.90
C LYS A 247 35.01 2.67 3.60
N ILE A 248 35.75 3.19 4.58
CA ILE A 248 37.11 3.69 4.39
C ILE A 248 38.09 2.72 5.06
N PRO A 249 39.03 2.11 4.31
CA PRO A 249 40.00 1.21 4.91
C PRO A 249 40.83 1.97 5.95
N PHE A 250 40.88 1.45 7.18
CA PHE A 250 41.49 2.13 8.33
C PHE A 250 43.01 2.30 8.23
N ALA A 251 43.66 1.58 7.33
CA ALA A 251 45.09 1.64 7.08
C ALA A 251 45.40 2.16 5.67
N CYS A 252 46.51 2.86 5.54
CA CYS A 252 47.00 3.32 4.24
C CYS A 252 47.45 2.12 3.40
N ILE A 253 46.96 2.00 2.17
CA ILE A 253 47.26 0.86 1.27
C ILE A 253 48.76 0.78 0.89
N ILE A 254 49.51 1.86 1.04
CA ILE A 254 50.93 1.91 0.66
C ILE A 254 51.85 1.52 1.82
N CYS A 255 51.51 1.88 3.07
CA CYS A 255 52.37 1.62 4.23
C CYS A 255 51.73 0.69 5.28
N GLU A 256 50.50 0.25 5.05
CA GLU A 256 49.70 -0.66 5.89
C GLU A 256 49.52 -0.22 7.36
N GLY A 257 49.99 0.98 7.70
CA GLY A 257 49.84 1.61 9.00
C GLY A 257 48.73 2.65 9.07
N PRO A 258 48.52 3.25 10.26
CA PRO A 258 47.56 4.34 10.44
C PRO A 258 47.95 5.55 9.58
N TYR A 259 46.94 6.29 9.12
CA TYR A 259 47.15 7.46 8.28
C TYR A 259 47.94 8.56 9.00
N ARG A 260 49.11 8.91 8.46
CA ARG A 260 49.87 10.11 8.82
C ARG A 260 49.55 11.19 7.79
N GLU A 261 48.83 12.21 8.22
CA GLU A 261 48.32 13.30 7.36
C GLU A 261 47.54 12.75 6.14
N PRO A 262 46.29 12.29 6.34
CA PRO A 262 45.51 11.71 5.26
C PRO A 262 45.19 12.74 4.17
N ILE A 263 45.37 12.30 2.93
CA ILE A 263 45.06 13.05 1.70
C ILE A 263 44.10 12.25 0.83
N VAL A 264 43.32 12.95 0.03
CA VAL A 264 42.33 12.40 -0.90
C VAL A 264 42.80 12.67 -2.33
N THR A 265 42.83 11.61 -3.13
CA THR A 265 43.03 11.71 -4.58
C THR A 265 41.72 12.06 -5.28
N ARG A 266 41.75 12.47 -6.56
CA ARG A 266 40.54 12.71 -7.37
C ARG A 266 39.58 11.50 -7.39
N CYS A 267 40.13 10.30 -7.27
CA CYS A 267 39.39 9.04 -7.26
C CYS A 267 38.73 8.71 -5.91
N GLY A 268 38.89 9.57 -4.89
CA GLY A 268 38.32 9.34 -3.56
C GLY A 268 39.13 8.37 -2.68
N HIS A 269 40.31 7.92 -3.14
CA HIS A 269 41.17 7.05 -2.33
C HIS A 269 42.05 7.86 -1.37
N TYR A 270 42.22 7.30 -0.17
CA TYR A 270 42.94 7.93 0.93
C TYR A 270 44.34 7.34 1.11
N PHE A 271 45.32 8.20 1.32
CA PHE A 271 46.72 7.82 1.55
C PHE A 271 47.36 8.74 2.59
N CYS A 272 48.51 8.34 3.15
CA CYS A 272 49.39 9.26 3.86
C CYS A 272 50.06 10.22 2.86
N GLU A 273 50.21 11.50 3.22
CA GLU A 273 50.98 12.48 2.45
C GLU A 273 52.36 11.95 1.99
N PRO A 274 53.23 11.41 2.88
CA PRO A 274 54.54 10.89 2.45
C PRO A 274 54.42 9.69 1.51
N CYS A 275 53.37 8.88 1.65
CA CYS A 275 53.17 7.69 0.83
C CYS A 275 52.75 8.06 -0.60
N ALA A 276 51.84 9.01 -0.76
CA ALA A 276 51.43 9.45 -2.09
C ALA A 276 52.57 10.19 -2.80
N LEU A 277 53.34 11.03 -2.09
CA LEU A 277 54.49 11.73 -2.68
C LEU A 277 55.60 10.76 -3.12
N LYS A 278 55.93 9.76 -2.30
CA LYS A 278 56.91 8.73 -2.66
C LYS A 278 56.47 7.91 -3.86
N ARG A 279 55.18 7.57 -3.94
CA ARG A 279 54.62 6.82 -5.06
C ARG A 279 54.57 7.67 -6.32
N TYR A 280 54.08 8.91 -6.25
CA TYR A 280 54.00 9.81 -7.41
C TYR A 280 55.36 10.04 -8.10
N ARG A 281 56.45 10.01 -7.34
CA ARG A 281 57.83 10.07 -7.88
C ARG A 281 58.22 8.81 -8.68
N LYS A 282 57.65 7.66 -8.37
CA LYS A 282 57.90 6.38 -9.05
C LYS A 282 56.87 6.14 -10.16
N ASP A 283 55.59 6.17 -9.79
CA ASP A 283 54.44 5.98 -10.65
C ASP A 283 53.38 7.05 -10.38
N PRO A 284 52.94 7.83 -11.39
CA PRO A 284 51.94 8.89 -11.23
C PRO A 284 50.49 8.35 -11.07
N THR A 285 50.30 7.06 -10.81
CA THR A 285 49.00 6.37 -10.73
C THR A 285 48.55 6.10 -9.30
N CYS A 286 47.23 6.02 -9.11
CA CYS A 286 46.59 5.75 -7.83
C CYS A 286 46.82 4.28 -7.41
N ALA A 287 47.13 4.05 -6.13
CA ALA A 287 47.41 2.71 -5.62
C ALA A 287 46.23 1.75 -5.61
N SER A 288 45.02 2.28 -5.45
CA SER A 288 43.82 1.47 -5.25
C SER A 288 43.12 1.15 -6.57
N CYS A 289 43.10 2.09 -7.53
CA CYS A 289 42.36 1.95 -8.79
C CYS A 289 43.21 2.13 -10.05
N GLY A 290 44.50 2.44 -9.94
CA GLY A 290 45.39 2.65 -11.09
C GLY A 290 45.15 3.94 -11.89
N ALA A 291 44.14 4.75 -11.56
CA ALA A 291 43.87 5.99 -12.27
C ALA A 291 44.99 7.03 -12.10
N GLY A 292 45.25 7.82 -13.14
CA GLY A 292 46.24 8.90 -13.11
C GLY A 292 45.90 9.97 -12.08
N THR A 293 46.80 10.24 -11.14
CA THR A 293 46.56 11.21 -10.06
C THR A 293 46.74 12.67 -10.50
N ASN A 294 47.39 12.89 -11.65
CA ASN A 294 47.63 14.20 -12.27
C ASN A 294 48.21 15.26 -11.30
N GLY A 295 48.97 14.83 -10.29
CA GLY A 295 49.60 15.70 -9.29
C GLY A 295 48.63 16.40 -8.33
N VAL A 296 47.34 16.04 -8.32
CA VAL A 296 46.35 16.68 -7.45
C VAL A 296 46.07 15.83 -6.22
N PHE A 297 46.62 16.26 -5.09
CA PHE A 297 46.40 15.68 -3.77
C PHE A 297 45.77 16.73 -2.85
N ASN A 298 44.54 16.47 -2.39
CA ASN A 298 43.82 17.37 -1.50
C ASN A 298 43.90 16.86 -0.05
N SER A 299 44.00 17.76 0.93
CA SER A 299 44.00 17.35 2.35
C SER A 299 42.63 16.79 2.77
N ALA A 300 42.63 15.64 3.45
CA ALA A 300 41.42 14.96 3.89
C ALA A 300 40.92 15.48 5.24
N LYS A 301 40.46 16.74 5.32
CA LYS A 301 40.00 17.36 6.58
C LYS A 301 38.91 16.55 7.29
N LYS A 302 38.00 15.94 6.52
CA LYS A 302 36.93 15.08 7.05
C LYS A 302 37.50 13.83 7.72
N LEU A 303 38.48 13.17 7.11
CA LEU A 303 39.11 11.99 7.72
C LEU A 303 39.94 12.34 8.96
N LYS A 304 40.65 13.48 8.95
CA LYS A 304 41.37 13.94 10.15
C LYS A 304 40.41 14.07 11.33
N LYS A 305 39.27 14.75 11.13
CA LYS A 305 38.23 14.92 12.15
C LYS A 305 37.66 13.58 12.64
N LEU A 306 37.42 12.62 11.74
CA LEU A 306 36.89 11.30 12.10
C LEU A 306 37.91 10.45 12.89
N LEU A 307 39.18 10.51 12.53
CA LEU A 307 40.26 9.82 13.26
C LEU A 307 40.49 10.45 14.65
N GLU A 308 40.45 11.78 14.74
CA GLU A 308 40.54 12.50 16.03
C GLU A 308 39.36 12.14 16.94
N LYS A 309 38.13 12.13 16.42
CA LYS A 309 36.92 11.74 17.16
C LYS A 309 36.97 10.28 17.63
N LYS A 310 37.53 9.37 16.83
CA LYS A 310 37.73 7.96 17.22
C LYS A 310 38.75 7.83 18.35
N ARG A 311 39.90 8.53 18.24
CA ARG A 311 40.93 8.55 19.29
C ARG A 311 40.40 9.11 20.61
N GLU A 312 39.65 10.21 20.56
CA GLU A 312 39.02 10.79 21.75
C GLU A 312 38.04 9.81 22.43
N ARG A 313 37.27 9.05 21.64
CA ARG A 313 36.36 8.02 22.17
C ARG A 313 37.11 6.86 22.81
N GLU A 314 38.22 6.43 22.23
CA GLU A 314 39.07 5.36 22.79
C GLU A 314 39.77 5.83 24.08
N GLU A 315 40.26 7.08 24.13
CA GLU A 315 40.87 7.66 25.32
C GLU A 315 39.85 7.82 26.47
N LYS A 316 38.60 8.22 26.17
CA LYS A 316 37.53 8.27 27.17
C LYS A 316 37.19 6.89 27.74
N LYS A 317 37.18 5.85 26.90
CA LYS A 317 36.93 4.48 27.36
C LYS A 317 38.05 3.98 28.27
N LYS A 318 39.31 4.19 27.87
CA LYS A 318 40.46 3.82 28.70
C LYS A 318 40.48 4.51 30.05
N LYS A 319 40.18 5.82 30.09
CA LYS A 319 40.09 6.56 31.36
C LYS A 319 38.96 6.04 32.26
N ALA A 320 37.81 5.69 31.68
CA ALA A 320 36.70 5.11 32.45
C ALA A 320 37.01 3.70 32.95
N GLU A 321 37.80 2.91 32.21
CA GLU A 321 38.29 1.59 32.65
C GLU A 321 39.34 1.74 33.76
N GLU A 322 40.29 2.68 33.65
CA GLU A 322 41.29 2.99 34.69
C GLU A 322 40.62 3.51 35.98
N GLU A 323 39.60 4.36 35.88
CA GLU A 323 38.84 4.87 37.04
C GLU A 323 38.00 3.77 37.70
N ALA A 324 37.52 2.78 36.94
CA ALA A 324 36.77 1.64 37.48
C ALA A 324 37.66 0.54 38.10
N ASP A 325 38.93 0.46 37.71
CA ASP A 325 39.92 -0.45 38.33
C ASP A 325 40.55 0.14 39.61
N GLU A 326 40.44 1.46 39.83
CA GLU A 326 40.91 2.17 41.04
C GLU A 326 39.86 2.27 42.16
N GLU A 327 38.58 1.95 41.89
CA GLU A 327 37.45 1.92 42.85
C GLU A 327 37.15 0.51 43.39
#